data_AF-B7JIX3-F1
#
_entry.id   AF-B7JIX3-F1
#
_cell.length_a   1.000
_cell.length_b   1.000
_cell.length_c   1.000
_cell.angle_alpha   90.00
_cell.angle_beta   90.00
_cell.angle_gamma   90.00
#
_symmetry.space_group_name_H-M   'P 1'
#
loop_
_entity.id
_entity.type
_entity.pdbx_description
1 polymer ?
#
loop_
_entity_poly.entity_id
_entity_poly.type
_entity_poly.pdbx_seq_one_letter_code
_entity_poly.pdbx_strand_id
1 'polypeptide(L)' 'MSLGEQLKKLRESKGFSQEDVAKKIGVTRQAVYKVKL' A
#
# COMPACT_ATOMS: atom_id res chain seq x y z
N MET A 1 -6.73 -15.44 3.05
CA MET A 1 -6.39 -14.09 2.55
C MET A 1 -5.87 -13.29 3.72
N SER A 2 -4.67 -12.74 3.63
CA SER A 2 -4.08 -11.93 4.70
C SER A 2 -4.46 -10.44 4.58
N LEU A 3 -4.32 -9.68 5.66
CA LEU A 3 -4.58 -8.24 5.65
C LEU A 3 -3.72 -7.50 4.59
N GLY A 4 -2.45 -7.89 4.44
CA GLY A 4 -1.56 -7.33 3.42
C GLY A 4 -2.08 -7.56 2.00
N GLU A 5 -2.59 -8.76 1.71
CA GLU A 5 -3.20 -9.07 0.40
C GLU A 5 -4.49 -8.26 0.13
N GLN A 6 -5.33 -8.08 1.14
CA GLN A 6 -6.55 -7.27 1.01
C GLN A 6 -6.22 -5.81 0.71
N LEU A 7 -5.25 -5.26 1.45
CA LEU A 7 -4.82 -3.88 1.26
C LEU A 7 -4.10 -3.70 -0.08
N LYS A 8 -3.33 -4.69 -0.55
CA LYS A 8 -2.73 -4.70 -1.90
C LYS A 8 -3.80 -4.62 -2.99
N LYS A 9 -4.84 -5.45 -2.90
CA LYS A 9 -5.95 -5.41 -3.84
C LYS A 9 -6.68 -4.07 -3.83
N LEU A 10 -6.87 -3.47 -2.66
CA LEU A 10 -7.49 -2.15 -2.54
C LEU A 10 -6.62 -1.04 -3.14
N ARG A 11 -5.30 -1.10 -2.93
CA ARG A 11 -4.35 -0.15 -3.53
C ARG A 11 -4.40 -0.23 -5.06
N GLU A 12 -4.34 -1.44 -5.60
CA GLU A 12 -4.35 -1.72 -7.04
C GLU A 12 -5.70 -1.37 -7.68
N SER A 13 -6.83 -1.66 -7.02
CA SER A 13 -8.16 -1.30 -7.53
C SER A 13 -8.40 0.20 -7.61
N LYS A 14 -7.68 0.98 -6.79
CA LYS A 14 -7.67 2.45 -6.84
C LYS A 14 -6.59 3.02 -7.76
N GLY A 15 -5.79 2.18 -8.43
CA GLY A 15 -4.73 2.61 -9.33
C GLY A 15 -3.54 3.27 -8.63
N PHE A 16 -3.35 3.04 -7.33
CA PHE A 16 -2.26 3.63 -6.57
C PHE A 16 -1.00 2.78 -6.65
N SER A 17 0.15 3.41 -6.81
CA SER A 17 1.43 2.77 -6.49
C SER A 17 1.66 2.75 -4.97
N GLN A 18 2.65 1.98 -4.51
CA GLN A 18 3.07 2.03 -3.10
C GLN A 18 3.57 3.42 -2.69
N GLU A 19 4.17 4.17 -3.63
CA GLU A 19 4.63 5.53 -3.42
C GLU A 19 3.45 6.49 -3.22
N ASP A 20 2.37 6.32 -3.98
CA ASP A 20 1.16 7.14 -3.83
C ASP A 20 0.51 6.94 -2.47
N VAL A 21 0.46 5.69 -2.00
CA VAL A 21 -0.03 5.36 -0.65
C VAL A 21 0.86 5.99 0.41
N ALA A 22 2.18 5.84 0.30
CA ALA A 22 3.14 6.38 1.24
C ALA A 22 2.98 7.90 1.39
N LYS A 23 2.92 8.63 0.26
CA LYS A 23 2.69 10.07 0.22
C LYS A 23 1.34 10.48 0.84
N LYS A 24 0.26 9.74 0.54
CA LYS A 24 -1.09 10.07 1.05
C LYS A 24 -1.22 9.92 2.57
N ILE A 25 -0.53 8.95 3.18
CA ILE A 25 -0.64 8.67 4.62
C ILE A 25 0.55 9.21 5.42
N GLY A 26 1.50 9.91 4.78
CA GLY A 26 2.62 10.56 5.44
C GLY A 26 3.67 9.60 5.99
N VAL A 27 3.93 8.48 5.31
CA VAL A 27 4.96 7.50 5.69
C VAL A 27 5.96 7.28 4.57
N THR A 28 7.04 6.56 4.86
CA THR A 28 8.02 6.17 3.83
C THR A 28 7.49 5.01 2.98
N ARG A 29 7.92 4.95 1.71
CA ARG A 29 7.61 3.81 0.84
C ARG A 29 8.05 2.46 1.42
N GLN A 30 9.15 2.44 2.19
CA GLN A 30 9.63 1.24 2.88
C GLN A 30 8.64 0.72 3.93
N ALA A 31 7.95 1.62 4.65
CA ALA A 31 6.90 1.23 5.59
C ALA A 31 5.74 0.52 4.88
N VAL A 32 5.35 1.04 3.71
CA VAL A 32 4.32 0.43 2.84
C VAL A 32 4.75 -0.95 2.33
N TYR A 33 6.01 -1.10 1.92
CA TYR A 33 6.56 -2.37 1.44
C TYR A 33 6.56 -3.45 2.53
N LYS A 34 6.93 -3.12 3.77
CA LYS A 34 6.96 -4.07 4.90
C LYS A 34 5.59 -4.67 5.20
N VAL A 35 4.52 -3.92 4.96
CA VAL A 35 3.12 -4.34 5.16
C VAL A 35 2.59 -5.17 3.97
N LYS A 36 3.41 -5.37 2.92
CA LYS A 36 3.08 -6.13 1.69
C LYS A 36 1.84 -5.59 0.95
N LEU A 37 1.71 -4.27 0.95
CA LEU A 37 0.73 -3.51 0.19
C LEU A 37 1.01 -3.56 -1.31
#